data_AF-A0A2E0ZP59-F1
#
_entry.id   AF-A0A2E0ZP59-F1
#
_cell.length_a   1.000
_cell.length_b   1.000
_cell.length_c   1.000
_cell.angle_alpha   90.00
_cell.angle_beta   90.00
_cell.angle_gamma   90.00
#
_symmetry.space_group_name_H-M   'P 1'
#
loop_
_entity.id
_entity.type
_entity.pdbx_description
1 polymer ?
#
loop_
_entity_poly.entity_id
_entity_poly.type
_entity_poly.pdbx_seq_one_letter_code
_entity_poly.pdbx_strand_id
1 'polypeptide(L)'
;MAFSTVTYTYSSSKTFNVTFSDETGSAATGSKPYLATGHIKVRVNGTDITDYTVDDSSSTTTITIGSGTSLTAGDKIEVYRQTPRTLAQRTVDFVNASILTESNLDQSAIHGQFLIQEALDNLDIALQRDVVVDRWDANSKVIKNVATPLVAADAATKDYVDTQVVYGAAASAQAWELTANGSTSKFQLTSPVPSGVHNELFIVEVDGVMQSPSAEDGTATRDFKVYLDSSDDDYYIEFESGSFPSGTGTNCPPNGAKVSVQNMGASKSTLQGAVLFEANVATDVPVTLRGAGSQSADLLSVKNSANTVLFKVTAAGLPIQYDSSGSEEWSLNANGITERNGIRTYGVAQAGGFSAGNGGVAAANMGEKIGGTHSYTKISETVTRVTLGTTMPDTDYLVTAVDVNHESTESQHPADHEITNKTTTTFDLKHRDGTGWSGVSNNRVIWKLMY
;
A
#
# COMPACT_ATOMS: atom_id res chain seq x y z
N MET A 1 2.01 -11.94 45.86
CA MET A 1 2.44 -13.17 46.58
C MET A 1 1.17 -13.77 47.14
N ALA A 2 0.92 -15.06 46.91
CA ALA A 2 -0.34 -15.69 47.30
C ALA A 2 -0.26 -16.27 48.73
N PHE A 3 -1.21 -15.91 49.58
CA PHE A 3 -1.31 -16.35 50.98
C PHE A 3 -2.15 -17.63 51.16
N SER A 4 -2.93 -18.00 50.14
CA SER A 4 -3.95 -19.04 50.21
C SER A 4 -3.99 -19.93 48.96
N THR A 5 -3.11 -19.71 47.99
CA THR A 5 -3.02 -20.52 46.76
C THR A 5 -1.57 -20.86 46.41
N VAL A 6 -1.36 -22.03 45.81
CA VAL A 6 -0.11 -22.44 45.18
C VAL A 6 -0.43 -23.11 43.84
N THR A 7 0.32 -22.77 42.81
CA THR A 7 0.14 -23.32 41.46
C THR A 7 1.31 -24.19 41.06
N TYR A 8 1.02 -25.40 40.62
CA TYR A 8 1.96 -26.34 40.03
C TYR A 8 1.71 -26.50 38.53
N THR A 9 2.74 -26.94 37.82
CA THR A 9 2.59 -27.44 36.44
C THR A 9 2.78 -28.95 36.48
N TYR A 10 1.76 -29.70 36.08
CA TYR A 10 1.84 -31.15 36.05
C TYR A 10 2.90 -31.61 35.04
N SER A 11 3.73 -32.56 35.46
CA SER A 11 4.76 -33.18 34.64
C SER A 11 4.57 -34.70 34.57
N SER A 12 4.52 -35.35 35.74
CA SER A 12 4.36 -36.81 35.84
C SER A 12 3.75 -37.26 37.17
N SER A 13 4.10 -36.61 38.29
CA SER A 13 3.57 -36.91 39.63
C SER A 13 2.19 -36.30 39.86
N LYS A 14 1.25 -37.10 40.37
CA LYS A 14 -0.08 -36.64 40.83
C LYS A 14 -0.11 -36.17 42.28
N THR A 15 1.05 -36.19 42.95
CA THR A 15 1.20 -35.75 44.34
C THR A 15 1.89 -34.39 44.39
N PHE A 16 1.31 -33.45 45.13
CA PHE A 16 1.78 -32.07 45.25
C PHE A 16 1.78 -31.64 46.71
N ASN A 17 2.72 -30.78 47.09
CA ASN A 17 2.79 -30.25 48.45
C ASN A 17 1.77 -29.12 48.65
N VAL A 18 1.34 -28.90 49.88
CA VAL A 18 0.57 -27.69 50.25
C VAL A 18 1.52 -26.72 50.93
N THR A 19 1.89 -25.65 50.23
CA THR A 19 2.84 -24.64 50.72
C THR A 19 2.28 -23.24 50.54
N PHE A 20 1.40 -22.82 51.45
CA PHE A 20 0.92 -21.44 51.46
C PHE A 20 1.96 -20.52 52.12
N SER A 21 2.14 -19.34 51.54
CA SER A 21 3.13 -18.35 52.00
C SER A 21 2.67 -17.68 53.29
N ASP A 22 3.59 -17.41 54.21
CA ASP A 22 3.34 -16.47 55.31
C ASP A 22 3.54 -15.00 54.86
N GLU A 23 3.33 -14.06 55.79
CA GLU A 23 3.47 -12.61 55.56
C GLU A 23 4.90 -12.18 55.18
N THR A 24 5.90 -13.05 55.40
CA THR A 24 7.30 -12.81 55.00
C THR A 24 7.67 -13.44 53.66
N GLY A 25 6.73 -14.12 53.01
CA GLY A 25 6.97 -14.84 51.75
C GLY A 25 7.72 -16.17 51.92
N SER A 26 7.91 -16.63 53.16
CA SER A 26 8.45 -17.96 53.45
C SER A 26 7.32 -18.97 53.50
N ALA A 27 7.60 -20.24 53.19
CA ALA A 27 6.65 -21.32 53.49
C ALA A 27 6.45 -21.34 55.00
N ALA A 28 5.22 -21.13 55.48
CA ALA A 28 4.91 -21.11 56.90
C ALA A 28 5.44 -22.39 57.56
N THR A 29 6.57 -22.28 58.25
CA THR A 29 7.26 -23.47 58.75
C THR A 29 6.62 -23.85 60.09
N GLY A 30 5.81 -24.91 60.08
CA GLY A 30 5.34 -25.58 61.32
C GLY A 30 3.91 -25.31 61.78
N SER A 31 3.13 -24.44 61.10
CA SER A 31 1.70 -24.26 61.39
C SER A 31 0.88 -24.72 60.18
N LYS A 32 -0.05 -25.65 60.40
CA LYS A 32 -0.99 -26.11 59.36
C LYS A 32 -1.67 -24.87 58.76
N PRO A 33 -1.51 -24.58 57.46
CA PRO A 33 -1.98 -23.32 56.90
C PRO A 33 -3.48 -23.37 56.56
N TYR A 34 -4.25 -24.14 57.32
CA TYR A 34 -5.67 -24.41 57.17
C TYR A 34 -6.25 -24.85 58.52
N LEU A 35 -7.56 -24.62 58.73
CA LEU A 35 -8.25 -25.03 59.96
C LEU A 35 -8.72 -26.51 59.94
N ALA A 36 -9.07 -27.03 58.76
CA ALA A 36 -9.43 -28.42 58.54
C ALA A 36 -9.03 -28.86 57.12
N THR A 37 -8.72 -30.14 56.92
CA THR A 37 -8.32 -30.67 55.59
C THR A 37 -9.40 -30.45 54.53
N GLY A 38 -10.68 -30.44 54.93
CA GLY A 38 -11.81 -30.14 54.04
C GLY A 38 -11.81 -28.72 53.47
N HIS A 39 -11.01 -27.81 54.03
CA HIS A 39 -10.82 -26.44 53.52
C HIS A 39 -9.79 -26.38 52.38
N ILE A 40 -9.02 -27.44 52.16
CA ILE A 40 -8.12 -27.54 51.02
C ILE A 40 -8.94 -27.98 49.80
N LYS A 41 -8.83 -27.20 48.73
CA LYS A 41 -9.50 -27.41 47.45
C LYS A 41 -8.48 -27.44 46.34
N VAL A 42 -8.83 -28.08 45.23
CA VAL A 42 -7.95 -28.28 44.08
C VAL A 42 -8.70 -27.93 42.80
N ARG A 43 -8.03 -27.21 41.91
CA ARG A 43 -8.45 -26.93 40.54
C ARG A 43 -7.45 -27.49 39.56
N VAL A 44 -7.96 -27.94 38.43
CA VAL A 44 -7.16 -28.30 37.24
C VAL A 44 -7.59 -27.37 36.11
N ASN A 45 -6.66 -26.61 35.55
CA ASN A 45 -6.91 -25.62 34.49
C ASN A 45 -8.06 -24.64 34.79
N GLY A 46 -8.23 -24.30 36.07
CA GLY A 46 -9.27 -23.39 36.56
C GLY A 46 -10.62 -24.03 36.89
N THR A 47 -10.76 -25.36 36.80
CA THR A 47 -11.98 -26.08 37.17
C THR A 47 -11.80 -26.85 38.47
N ASP A 48 -12.71 -26.66 39.43
CA ASP A 48 -12.72 -27.38 40.71
C ASP A 48 -12.86 -28.89 40.47
N ILE A 49 -12.02 -29.68 41.14
CA ILE A 49 -12.12 -31.15 41.13
C ILE A 49 -12.46 -31.66 42.54
N THR A 50 -13.02 -32.87 42.62
CA THR A 50 -13.32 -33.56 43.88
C THR A 50 -12.56 -34.87 44.04
N ASP A 51 -11.97 -35.39 42.96
CA ASP A 51 -11.19 -36.62 42.93
C ASP A 51 -9.74 -36.35 43.38
N TYR A 52 -9.57 -36.12 44.68
CA TYR A 52 -8.27 -35.97 45.31
C TYR A 52 -8.33 -36.37 46.79
N THR A 53 -7.17 -36.64 47.38
CA THR A 53 -7.00 -36.90 48.82
C THR A 53 -6.03 -35.90 49.41
N VAL A 54 -6.22 -35.58 50.69
CA VAL A 54 -5.32 -34.71 51.47
C VAL A 54 -4.69 -35.57 52.56
N ASP A 55 -3.36 -35.69 52.55
CA ASP A 55 -2.59 -36.35 53.59
C ASP A 55 -1.88 -35.31 54.44
N ASP A 56 -2.28 -35.21 55.71
CA ASP A 56 -1.68 -34.35 56.72
C ASP A 56 -1.14 -35.11 57.94
N SER A 57 -0.84 -36.39 57.76
CA SER A 57 -0.24 -37.25 58.77
C SER A 57 1.24 -36.94 59.02
N SER A 58 1.91 -36.30 58.04
CA SER A 58 3.30 -35.89 58.12
C SER A 58 3.45 -34.39 58.43
N SER A 59 4.69 -33.93 58.63
CA SER A 59 4.99 -32.50 58.79
C SER A 59 4.71 -31.68 57.52
N THR A 60 4.60 -32.34 56.36
CA THR A 60 4.25 -31.72 55.08
C THR A 60 2.89 -32.23 54.64
N THR A 61 1.91 -31.33 54.53
CA THR A 61 0.62 -31.68 53.94
C THR A 61 0.80 -31.88 52.44
N THR A 62 0.29 -32.99 51.92
CA THR A 62 0.30 -33.28 50.49
C THR A 62 -1.11 -33.52 49.98
N ILE A 63 -1.32 -33.24 48.70
CA ILE A 63 -2.52 -33.63 47.96
C ILE A 63 -2.14 -34.64 46.90
N THR A 64 -2.96 -35.69 46.76
CA THR A 64 -2.82 -36.66 45.67
C THR A 64 -4.10 -36.65 44.84
N ILE A 65 -3.98 -36.24 43.58
CA ILE A 65 -5.08 -36.26 42.61
C ILE A 65 -5.38 -37.72 42.25
N GLY A 66 -6.66 -38.10 42.27
CA GLY A 66 -7.10 -39.45 41.99
C GLY A 66 -6.86 -39.88 40.54
N SER A 67 -7.00 -41.18 40.30
CA SER A 67 -6.82 -41.77 38.98
C SER A 67 -7.96 -41.44 38.01
N GLY A 68 -9.13 -41.01 38.51
CA GLY A 68 -10.29 -40.64 37.70
C GLY A 68 -10.10 -39.29 36.97
N THR A 69 -9.25 -38.42 37.50
CA THR A 69 -8.88 -37.15 36.86
C THR A 69 -7.73 -37.37 35.87
N SER A 70 -7.98 -37.19 34.58
CA SER A 70 -6.93 -37.22 33.55
C SER A 70 -6.10 -35.95 33.63
N LEU A 71 -4.78 -36.09 33.64
CA LEU A 71 -3.84 -34.96 33.62
C LEU A 71 -2.87 -35.12 32.45
N THR A 72 -2.61 -34.03 31.74
CA THR A 72 -1.64 -33.94 30.65
C THR A 72 -0.48 -33.06 31.06
N ALA A 73 0.75 -33.44 30.70
CA ALA A 73 1.93 -32.64 31.00
C ALA A 73 1.73 -31.19 30.51
N GLY A 74 1.90 -30.23 31.42
CA GLY A 74 1.59 -28.81 31.19
C GLY A 74 0.33 -28.30 31.88
N ASP A 75 -0.58 -29.18 32.33
CA ASP A 75 -1.78 -28.78 33.07
C ASP A 75 -1.43 -27.97 34.32
N LYS A 76 -2.22 -26.92 34.59
CA LYS A 76 -2.06 -26.07 35.76
C LYS A 76 -2.89 -26.62 36.90
N ILE A 77 -2.21 -27.01 37.97
CA ILE A 77 -2.82 -27.52 39.19
C ILE A 77 -2.77 -26.42 40.24
N GLU A 78 -3.92 -25.91 40.61
CA GLU A 78 -4.03 -24.91 41.68
C GLU A 78 -4.54 -25.60 42.94
N VAL A 79 -3.76 -25.52 44.01
CA VAL A 79 -4.17 -25.95 45.35
C VAL A 79 -4.45 -24.68 46.14
N TYR A 80 -5.65 -24.55 46.68
CA TYR A 80 -6.07 -23.33 47.36
C TYR A 80 -6.86 -23.62 48.63
N ARG A 81 -6.86 -22.66 49.54
CA ARG A 81 -7.64 -22.69 50.77
C ARG A 81 -9.00 -22.03 50.54
N GLN A 82 -10.03 -22.67 51.07
CA GLN A 82 -11.38 -22.14 51.13
C GLN A 82 -11.91 -22.25 52.56
N THR A 83 -11.74 -21.19 53.32
CA THR A 83 -12.24 -21.11 54.69
C THR A 83 -13.77 -20.90 54.67
N PRO A 84 -14.54 -21.60 55.53
CA PRO A 84 -16.00 -21.46 55.55
C PRO A 84 -16.45 -20.01 55.78
N ARG A 85 -17.43 -19.55 55.00
CA ARG A 85 -17.91 -18.15 55.02
C ARG A 85 -19.28 -17.97 55.66
N THR A 86 -19.98 -19.06 55.93
CA THR A 86 -21.34 -19.03 56.49
C THR A 86 -21.31 -19.29 58.00
N LEU A 87 -22.30 -18.73 58.71
CA LEU A 87 -22.41 -18.90 60.16
C LEU A 87 -22.50 -20.38 60.58
N ALA A 88 -23.26 -21.19 59.82
CA ALA A 88 -23.48 -22.60 60.10
C ALA A 88 -22.25 -23.49 59.90
N GLN A 89 -21.22 -22.98 59.20
CA GLN A 89 -20.01 -23.73 58.87
C GLN A 89 -18.76 -23.18 59.57
N ARG A 90 -18.91 -22.18 60.46
CA ARG A 90 -17.79 -21.69 61.27
C ARG A 90 -17.24 -22.82 62.14
N THR A 91 -15.91 -22.89 62.26
CA THR A 91 -15.25 -23.90 63.09
C THR A 91 -15.55 -23.71 64.58
N VAL A 92 -15.81 -22.46 64.99
CA VAL A 92 -16.16 -22.09 66.36
C VAL A 92 -17.52 -21.40 66.36
N ASP A 93 -18.42 -21.88 67.21
CA ASP A 93 -19.69 -21.23 67.53
C ASP A 93 -19.79 -20.99 69.04
N PHE A 94 -19.82 -19.72 69.45
CA PHE A 94 -19.79 -19.34 70.86
C PHE A 94 -21.17 -19.52 71.51
N VAL A 95 -21.49 -20.74 71.93
CA VAL A 95 -22.81 -21.06 72.53
C VAL A 95 -22.88 -20.70 74.03
N ASN A 96 -21.79 -20.86 74.78
CA ASN A 96 -21.74 -20.56 76.22
C ASN A 96 -20.39 -19.97 76.64
N ALA A 97 -20.42 -18.80 77.29
CA ALA A 97 -19.22 -18.09 77.74
C ALA A 97 -18.41 -18.84 78.82
N SER A 98 -19.03 -19.77 79.54
CA SER A 98 -18.42 -20.54 80.63
C SER A 98 -17.44 -21.61 80.13
N ILE A 99 -17.45 -21.92 78.84
CA ILE A 99 -16.58 -22.92 78.19
C ILE A 99 -15.64 -22.30 77.14
N LEU A 100 -15.45 -20.98 77.18
CA LEU A 100 -14.48 -20.30 76.33
C LEU A 100 -13.06 -20.80 76.67
N THR A 101 -12.46 -21.51 75.73
CA THR A 101 -11.06 -21.92 75.81
C THR A 101 -10.21 -21.00 74.95
N GLU A 102 -8.93 -20.83 75.32
CA GLU A 102 -7.92 -20.17 74.49
C GLU A 102 -7.93 -20.73 73.06
N SER A 103 -8.02 -22.06 72.92
CA SER A 103 -8.09 -22.72 71.61
C SER A 103 -9.29 -22.28 70.76
N ASN A 104 -10.47 -22.02 71.35
CA ASN A 104 -11.60 -21.52 70.59
C ASN A 104 -11.42 -20.05 70.18
N LEU A 105 -10.76 -19.25 71.03
CA LEU A 105 -10.47 -17.86 70.70
C LEU A 105 -9.45 -17.78 69.56
N ASP A 106 -8.37 -18.57 69.63
CA ASP A 106 -7.34 -18.64 68.59
C ASP A 106 -7.92 -19.13 67.26
N GLN A 107 -8.72 -20.20 67.28
CA GLN A 107 -9.36 -20.69 66.05
C GLN A 107 -10.27 -19.64 65.41
N SER A 108 -11.01 -18.88 66.22
CA SER A 108 -11.87 -17.79 65.72
C SER A 108 -11.04 -16.67 65.09
N ALA A 109 -9.91 -16.29 65.71
CA ALA A 109 -9.00 -15.28 65.17
C ALA A 109 -8.34 -15.74 63.86
N ILE A 110 -7.85 -16.98 63.80
CA ILE A 110 -7.24 -17.58 62.61
C ILE A 110 -8.25 -17.71 61.48
N HIS A 111 -9.50 -18.07 61.78
CA HIS A 111 -10.59 -18.11 60.80
C HIS A 111 -10.76 -16.75 60.12
N GLY A 112 -10.80 -15.67 60.90
CA GLY A 112 -10.87 -14.30 60.37
C GLY A 112 -9.66 -13.94 59.51
N GLN A 113 -8.44 -14.28 59.97
CA GLN A 113 -7.21 -14.02 59.22
C GLN A 113 -7.18 -14.73 57.87
N PHE A 114 -7.57 -16.01 57.82
CA PHE A 114 -7.59 -16.78 56.58
C PHE A 114 -8.61 -16.25 55.58
N LEU A 115 -9.78 -15.81 56.04
CA LEU A 115 -10.76 -15.14 55.17
C LEU A 115 -10.21 -13.86 54.55
N ILE A 116 -9.46 -13.06 55.32
CA ILE A 116 -8.83 -11.82 54.82
C ILE A 116 -7.76 -12.15 53.80
N GLN A 117 -6.87 -13.11 54.08
CA GLN A 117 -5.84 -13.55 53.15
C GLN A 117 -6.43 -14.07 51.84
N GLU A 118 -7.47 -14.91 51.91
CA GLU A 118 -8.18 -15.41 50.73
C GLU A 118 -8.86 -14.27 49.95
N ALA A 119 -9.38 -13.25 50.64
CA ALA A 119 -9.95 -12.08 49.97
C ALA A 119 -8.87 -11.24 49.26
N LEU A 120 -7.71 -11.03 49.88
CA LEU A 120 -6.59 -10.31 49.29
C LEU A 120 -6.04 -11.02 48.04
N ASP A 121 -5.87 -12.34 48.09
CA ASP A 121 -5.45 -13.12 46.93
C ASP A 121 -6.46 -13.02 45.78
N ASN A 122 -7.76 -13.05 46.09
CA ASN A 122 -8.81 -12.87 45.07
C ASN A 122 -8.78 -11.46 44.46
N LEU A 123 -8.39 -10.43 45.21
CA LEU A 123 -8.25 -9.06 44.70
C LEU A 123 -7.03 -8.90 43.77
N ASP A 124 -5.94 -9.61 44.03
CA ASP A 124 -4.71 -9.57 43.22
C ASP A 124 -4.94 -10.09 41.78
N ILE A 125 -5.88 -11.02 41.61
CA ILE A 125 -6.23 -11.60 40.30
C ILE A 125 -7.48 -10.98 39.65
N ALA A 126 -8.16 -10.06 40.33
CA ALA A 126 -9.33 -9.38 39.80
C ALA A 126 -8.94 -8.25 38.83
N LEU A 127 -9.86 -7.87 37.95
CA LEU A 127 -9.73 -6.63 37.20
C LEU A 127 -9.89 -5.46 38.18
N GLN A 128 -8.88 -4.60 38.29
CA GLN A 128 -8.86 -3.52 39.28
C GLN A 128 -9.19 -2.17 38.61
N ARG A 129 -9.87 -1.30 39.36
CA ARG A 129 -10.13 0.08 38.94
C ARG A 129 -8.92 0.94 39.29
N ASP A 130 -8.35 1.59 38.29
CA ASP A 130 -7.41 2.69 38.46
C ASP A 130 -8.16 3.88 39.07
N VAL A 131 -7.78 4.21 40.30
CA VAL A 131 -8.40 5.28 41.09
C VAL A 131 -8.00 6.68 40.63
N VAL A 132 -6.93 6.83 39.86
CA VAL A 132 -6.44 8.10 39.35
C VAL A 132 -7.22 8.52 38.11
N VAL A 133 -7.47 7.58 37.19
CA VAL A 133 -8.14 7.88 35.90
C VAL A 133 -9.58 7.35 35.79
N ASP A 134 -10.10 6.70 36.83
CA ASP A 134 -11.44 6.12 36.89
C ASP A 134 -11.73 5.12 35.74
N ARG A 135 -10.82 4.16 35.54
CA ARG A 135 -10.93 3.14 34.49
C ARG A 135 -10.51 1.78 35.01
N TRP A 136 -10.98 0.71 34.37
CA TRP A 136 -10.46 -0.63 34.64
C TRP A 136 -9.08 -0.79 34.01
N ASP A 137 -8.10 -1.24 34.79
CA ASP A 137 -6.76 -1.57 34.31
C ASP A 137 -6.55 -3.09 34.33
N ALA A 138 -6.27 -3.65 33.14
CA ALA A 138 -5.97 -5.06 32.96
C ALA A 138 -4.49 -5.39 33.21
N ASN A 139 -3.63 -4.43 33.58
CA ASN A 139 -2.21 -4.61 33.86
C ASN A 139 -1.47 -5.32 32.71
N SER A 140 -1.75 -4.92 31.47
CA SER A 140 -1.22 -5.54 30.24
C SER A 140 -1.52 -7.05 30.11
N LYS A 141 -2.62 -7.53 30.71
CA LYS A 141 -3.09 -8.91 30.55
C LYS A 141 -4.18 -9.01 29.48
N VAL A 142 -4.28 -10.20 28.89
CA VAL A 142 -5.34 -10.52 27.92
C VAL A 142 -6.65 -10.76 28.67
N ILE A 143 -7.74 -10.17 28.19
CA ILE A 143 -9.10 -10.42 28.65
C ILE A 143 -9.72 -11.50 27.74
N LYS A 144 -10.20 -12.60 28.34
CA LYS A 144 -10.87 -13.70 27.62
C LYS A 144 -12.37 -13.74 27.93
N ASN A 145 -13.14 -14.44 27.10
CA ASN A 145 -14.59 -14.61 27.25
C ASN A 145 -15.37 -13.28 27.27
N VAL A 146 -14.93 -12.30 26.46
CA VAL A 146 -15.71 -11.08 26.19
C VAL A 146 -16.82 -11.45 25.19
N ALA A 147 -18.07 -11.14 25.53
CA ALA A 147 -19.21 -11.41 24.66
C ALA A 147 -19.20 -10.52 23.41
N THR A 148 -19.97 -10.89 22.39
CA THR A 148 -20.20 -10.01 21.23
C THR A 148 -20.85 -8.71 21.69
N PRO A 149 -20.31 -7.53 21.30
CA PRO A 149 -20.88 -6.24 21.69
C PRO A 149 -22.28 -6.06 21.07
N LEU A 150 -23.22 -5.50 21.83
CA LEU A 150 -24.60 -5.23 21.39
C LEU A 150 -24.87 -3.74 21.23
N VAL A 151 -24.26 -2.90 22.06
CA VAL A 151 -24.38 -1.43 22.00
C VAL A 151 -23.02 -0.77 21.81
N ALA A 152 -23.02 0.49 21.37
CA ALA A 152 -21.81 1.24 21.04
C ALA A 152 -20.82 1.45 22.20
N ALA A 153 -21.25 1.25 23.45
CA ALA A 153 -20.42 1.38 24.64
C ALA A 153 -19.80 0.05 25.11
N ASP A 154 -20.17 -1.07 24.50
CA ASP A 154 -19.65 -2.39 24.88
C ASP A 154 -18.20 -2.57 24.43
N ALA A 155 -17.45 -3.40 25.16
CA ALA A 155 -16.12 -3.82 24.72
C ALA A 155 -16.24 -4.78 23.52
N ALA A 156 -15.40 -4.56 22.50
CA ALA A 156 -15.31 -5.43 21.33
C ALA A 156 -14.07 -6.32 21.38
N THR A 157 -14.19 -7.56 20.89
CA THR A 157 -13.03 -8.43 20.66
C THR A 157 -12.27 -7.98 19.41
N LYS A 158 -10.98 -8.34 19.30
CA LYS A 158 -10.21 -8.09 18.06
C LYS A 158 -10.87 -8.77 16.85
N ASP A 159 -11.30 -10.01 17.03
CA ASP A 159 -12.00 -10.79 15.99
C ASP A 159 -13.24 -10.05 15.48
N TYR A 160 -14.08 -9.57 16.40
CA TYR A 160 -15.23 -8.72 16.04
C TYR A 160 -14.78 -7.50 15.22
N VAL A 161 -13.81 -6.72 15.71
CA VAL A 161 -13.34 -5.52 15.00
C VAL A 161 -12.77 -5.86 13.62
N ASP A 162 -11.95 -6.90 13.51
CA ASP A 162 -11.35 -7.32 12.23
C ASP A 162 -12.42 -7.72 11.21
N THR A 163 -13.51 -8.37 11.64
CA THR A 163 -14.64 -8.71 10.76
C THR A 163 -15.46 -7.49 10.32
N GLN A 164 -15.53 -6.45 11.15
CA GLN A 164 -16.24 -5.21 10.83
C GLN A 164 -15.38 -4.27 9.96
N VAL A 165 -14.05 -4.32 10.10
CA VAL A 165 -13.11 -3.52 9.32
C VAL A 165 -12.88 -4.20 7.95
N VAL A 166 -13.91 -4.16 7.11
CA VAL A 166 -13.81 -4.44 5.67
C VAL A 166 -13.03 -3.31 4.95
N TYR A 167 -12.90 -2.14 5.59
CA TYR A 167 -12.02 -1.06 5.17
C TYR A 167 -10.53 -1.43 5.36
N GLY A 168 -9.95 -2.20 4.44
CA GLY A 168 -8.49 -2.35 4.36
C GLY A 168 -7.93 -3.66 3.83
N ALA A 169 -8.75 -4.69 3.56
CA ALA A 169 -8.27 -5.88 2.88
C ALA A 169 -8.20 -5.62 1.37
N ALA A 170 -7.03 -5.88 0.76
CA ALA A 170 -6.85 -5.79 -0.69
C ALA A 170 -7.67 -6.89 -1.39
N ALA A 171 -8.92 -6.59 -1.72
CA ALA A 171 -9.73 -7.43 -2.61
C ALA A 171 -9.49 -6.98 -4.06
N SER A 172 -9.29 -7.90 -5.00
CA SER A 172 -9.32 -7.55 -6.43
C SER A 172 -10.69 -6.99 -6.78
N ALA A 173 -10.75 -5.95 -7.62
CA ALA A 173 -12.03 -5.47 -8.14
C ALA A 173 -12.77 -6.64 -8.81
N GLN A 174 -14.05 -6.79 -8.49
CA GLN A 174 -14.90 -7.84 -9.02
C GLN A 174 -15.89 -7.22 -10.01
N ALA A 175 -16.25 -7.97 -11.06
CA ALA A 175 -17.20 -7.49 -12.05
C ALA A 175 -18.18 -8.61 -12.43
N TRP A 176 -19.42 -8.21 -12.71
CA TRP A 176 -20.48 -9.07 -13.23
C TRP A 176 -21.17 -8.36 -14.39
N GLU A 177 -21.49 -9.14 -15.42
CA GLU A 177 -22.25 -8.70 -16.58
C GLU A 177 -23.54 -9.51 -16.64
N LEU A 178 -24.69 -8.84 -16.51
CA LEU A 178 -26.00 -9.45 -16.46
C LEU A 178 -26.86 -8.90 -17.61
N THR A 179 -27.90 -9.65 -18.00
CA THR A 179 -28.87 -9.20 -19.01
C THR A 179 -30.26 -9.23 -18.42
N ALA A 180 -30.93 -8.10 -18.41
CA ALA A 180 -32.26 -7.95 -17.88
C ALA A 180 -33.34 -8.49 -18.83
N ASN A 181 -34.46 -8.91 -18.27
CA ASN A 181 -35.60 -9.47 -19.02
C ASN A 181 -36.84 -8.57 -18.98
N GLY A 182 -36.76 -7.38 -18.36
CA GLY A 182 -37.89 -6.46 -18.21
C GLY A 182 -38.89 -6.81 -17.10
N SER A 183 -38.65 -7.85 -16.31
CA SER A 183 -39.58 -8.32 -15.26
C SER A 183 -38.92 -8.75 -13.95
N THR A 184 -37.59 -8.79 -13.90
CA THR A 184 -36.82 -9.16 -12.72
C THR A 184 -36.05 -7.96 -12.20
N SER A 185 -36.23 -7.62 -10.92
CA SER A 185 -35.48 -6.58 -10.21
C SER A 185 -34.31 -7.11 -9.38
N LYS A 186 -34.23 -8.43 -9.16
CA LYS A 186 -33.23 -9.10 -8.31
C LYS A 186 -32.34 -10.01 -9.16
N PHE A 187 -31.03 -9.82 -9.11
CA PHE A 187 -30.06 -10.61 -9.87
C PHE A 187 -29.00 -11.19 -8.94
N GLN A 188 -28.70 -12.47 -9.11
CA GLN A 188 -27.70 -13.18 -8.30
C GLN A 188 -26.28 -12.84 -8.79
N LEU A 189 -25.35 -12.65 -7.87
CA LEU A 189 -23.93 -12.41 -8.12
C LEU A 189 -23.14 -13.67 -7.76
N THR A 190 -22.88 -14.53 -8.75
CA THR A 190 -22.39 -15.91 -8.51
C THR A 190 -20.89 -16.12 -8.73
N SER A 191 -20.28 -15.45 -9.71
CA SER A 191 -18.85 -15.63 -10.00
C SER A 191 -18.19 -14.33 -10.48
N PRO A 192 -17.21 -13.77 -9.73
CA PRO A 192 -16.78 -14.23 -8.40
C PRO A 192 -17.87 -14.02 -7.33
N VAL A 193 -17.74 -14.67 -6.16
CA VAL A 193 -18.59 -14.40 -4.99
C VAL A 193 -18.25 -13.01 -4.45
N PRO A 194 -19.21 -12.09 -4.23
CA PRO A 194 -18.93 -10.76 -3.72
C PRO A 194 -18.09 -10.74 -2.44
N SER A 195 -17.07 -9.89 -2.40
CA SER A 195 -16.17 -9.73 -1.23
C SER A 195 -16.79 -8.91 -0.09
N GLY A 196 -18.05 -8.49 -0.22
CA GLY A 196 -18.80 -7.66 0.72
C GLY A 196 -20.14 -7.23 0.12
N VAL A 197 -20.99 -6.61 0.95
CA VAL A 197 -22.35 -6.19 0.57
C VAL A 197 -22.60 -4.69 0.75
N HIS A 198 -21.55 -3.92 1.00
CA HIS A 198 -21.69 -2.48 1.15
C HIS A 198 -22.00 -1.84 -0.21
N ASN A 199 -23.26 -1.45 -0.41
CA ASN A 199 -23.82 -0.74 -1.55
C ASN A 199 -22.88 0.35 -2.09
N GLU A 200 -22.26 1.15 -1.22
CA GLU A 200 -21.40 2.27 -1.60
C GLU A 200 -20.08 1.84 -2.27
N LEU A 201 -19.69 0.57 -2.15
CA LEU A 201 -18.51 0.01 -2.82
C LEU A 201 -18.81 -0.53 -4.23
N PHE A 202 -20.09 -0.54 -4.62
CA PHE A 202 -20.54 -1.01 -5.93
C PHE A 202 -20.79 0.16 -6.88
N ILE A 203 -20.25 0.02 -8.10
CA ILE A 203 -20.63 0.83 -9.26
C ILE A 203 -21.55 -0.03 -10.12
N VAL A 204 -22.75 0.48 -10.38
CA VAL A 204 -23.78 -0.24 -11.14
C VAL A 204 -24.23 0.63 -12.29
N GLU A 205 -24.26 0.04 -13.48
CA GLU A 205 -24.74 0.68 -14.70
C GLU A 205 -25.81 -0.20 -15.36
N VAL A 206 -26.87 0.45 -15.86
CA VAL A 206 -27.92 -0.20 -16.64
C VAL A 206 -28.04 0.52 -17.98
N ASP A 207 -27.69 -0.17 -19.07
CA ASP A 207 -27.61 0.39 -20.43
C ASP A 207 -26.83 1.73 -20.49
N GLY A 208 -25.73 1.82 -19.74
CA GLY A 208 -24.87 3.00 -19.66
C GLY A 208 -25.39 4.12 -18.75
N VAL A 209 -26.51 3.92 -18.05
CA VAL A 209 -26.98 4.85 -17.01
C VAL A 209 -26.50 4.37 -15.65
N MET A 210 -25.65 5.17 -15.01
CA MET A 210 -25.16 4.92 -13.66
C MET A 210 -26.31 4.95 -12.65
N GLN A 211 -26.34 3.95 -11.78
CA GLN A 211 -27.33 3.78 -10.74
C GLN A 211 -26.76 4.21 -9.39
N SER A 212 -27.61 4.73 -8.53
CA SER A 212 -27.28 5.22 -7.21
C SER A 212 -27.47 4.14 -6.12
N PRO A 213 -26.48 3.90 -5.26
CA PRO A 213 -26.62 2.96 -4.14
C PRO A 213 -27.56 3.51 -3.06
N SER A 214 -28.41 2.65 -2.49
CA SER A 214 -29.16 2.93 -1.26
C SER A 214 -28.25 3.03 -0.04
N ALA A 215 -28.67 3.80 0.96
CA ALA A 215 -27.91 3.95 2.20
C ALA A 215 -27.87 2.62 2.99
N GLU A 216 -26.69 2.27 3.53
CA GLU A 216 -26.49 1.05 4.34
C GLU A 216 -27.40 0.97 5.57
N ASP A 217 -27.70 2.12 6.16
CA ASP A 217 -28.53 2.25 7.36
C ASP A 217 -30.04 2.27 7.05
N GLY A 218 -30.42 2.11 5.77
CA GLY A 218 -31.80 2.13 5.32
C GLY A 218 -32.49 3.50 5.39
N THR A 219 -31.77 4.59 5.72
CA THR A 219 -32.35 5.94 5.84
C THR A 219 -32.75 6.54 4.50
N ALA A 220 -32.18 6.04 3.40
CA ALA A 220 -32.51 6.46 2.04
C ALA A 220 -32.52 5.27 1.07
N THR A 221 -33.69 4.97 0.52
CA THR A 221 -33.84 4.08 -0.65
C THR A 221 -33.53 4.86 -1.92
N ARG A 222 -32.60 4.33 -2.72
CA ARG A 222 -32.19 4.88 -4.02
C ARG A 222 -32.37 3.80 -5.09
N ASP A 223 -31.47 3.69 -6.06
CA ASP A 223 -31.74 2.87 -7.24
C ASP A 223 -31.49 1.37 -6.97
N PHE A 224 -30.47 1.02 -6.17
CA PHE A 224 -30.15 -0.38 -5.87
C PHE A 224 -29.60 -0.62 -4.46
N LYS A 225 -29.68 -1.87 -4.00
CA LYS A 225 -28.95 -2.42 -2.85
C LYS A 225 -28.30 -3.76 -3.19
N VAL A 226 -27.28 -4.13 -2.44
CA VAL A 226 -26.61 -5.43 -2.48
C VAL A 226 -26.73 -6.09 -1.11
N TYR A 227 -27.01 -7.38 -1.06
CA TYR A 227 -27.13 -8.12 0.20
C TYR A 227 -26.84 -9.60 0.03
N LEU A 228 -26.50 -10.24 1.15
CA LEU A 228 -26.51 -11.69 1.32
C LEU A 228 -27.92 -12.09 1.75
N ASP A 229 -28.58 -12.95 0.99
CA ASP A 229 -29.89 -13.46 1.35
C ASP A 229 -29.73 -14.67 2.29
N SER A 230 -30.17 -14.51 3.53
CA SER A 230 -30.03 -15.56 4.56
C SER A 230 -30.82 -16.83 4.27
N SER A 231 -31.72 -16.83 3.28
CA SER A 231 -32.55 -17.98 2.95
C SER A 231 -31.87 -18.99 2.02
N ASP A 232 -30.97 -18.53 1.15
CA ASP A 232 -30.24 -19.35 0.18
C ASP A 232 -28.71 -19.22 0.27
N ASP A 233 -28.20 -18.34 1.13
CA ASP A 233 -26.76 -18.05 1.33
C ASP A 233 -26.09 -17.51 0.06
N ASP A 234 -26.87 -16.87 -0.81
CA ASP A 234 -26.43 -16.29 -2.07
C ASP A 234 -26.46 -14.75 -2.04
N TYR A 235 -25.58 -14.15 -2.84
CA TYR A 235 -25.47 -12.70 -2.95
C TYR A 235 -26.33 -12.17 -4.09
N TYR A 236 -27.00 -11.05 -3.84
CA TYR A 236 -27.89 -10.42 -4.79
C TYR A 236 -27.68 -8.92 -4.88
N ILE A 237 -27.85 -8.41 -6.09
CA ILE A 237 -28.20 -7.01 -6.33
C ILE A 237 -29.70 -6.93 -6.57
N GLU A 238 -30.35 -5.97 -5.92
CA GLU A 238 -31.77 -5.69 -6.09
C GLU A 238 -31.98 -4.21 -6.45
N PHE A 239 -32.68 -3.97 -7.55
CA PHE A 239 -33.10 -2.64 -7.96
C PHE A 239 -34.36 -2.24 -7.19
N GLU A 240 -34.26 -1.17 -6.41
CA GLU A 240 -35.29 -0.71 -5.47
C GLU A 240 -36.13 0.42 -6.07
N SER A 241 -35.51 1.30 -6.86
CA SER A 241 -36.22 2.33 -7.62
C SER A 241 -35.62 2.51 -9.01
N GLY A 242 -36.48 2.67 -10.02
CA GLY A 242 -36.07 2.63 -11.42
C GLY A 242 -36.05 4.00 -12.07
N SER A 243 -34.88 4.62 -12.12
CA SER A 243 -34.60 5.70 -13.08
C SER A 243 -33.80 5.13 -14.26
N PHE A 244 -34.43 4.22 -15.00
CA PHE A 244 -33.84 3.61 -16.18
C PHE A 244 -34.07 4.49 -17.43
N PRO A 245 -33.19 4.43 -18.45
CA PRO A 245 -33.29 5.27 -19.64
C PRO A 245 -34.61 5.13 -20.42
N SER A 246 -35.35 4.03 -20.27
CA SER A 246 -36.65 3.83 -20.91
C SER A 246 -37.84 4.48 -20.16
N GLY A 247 -37.64 5.02 -18.96
CA GLY A 247 -38.64 5.79 -18.21
C GLY A 247 -39.91 5.01 -17.82
N THR A 248 -39.84 3.68 -17.66
CA THR A 248 -41.03 2.83 -17.46
C THR A 248 -41.66 2.92 -16.05
N GLY A 249 -41.03 3.63 -15.10
CA GLY A 249 -41.53 3.78 -13.72
C GLY A 249 -41.57 2.47 -12.93
N THR A 250 -40.94 1.42 -13.43
CA THR A 250 -40.79 0.10 -12.79
C THR A 250 -39.43 0.00 -12.12
N ASN A 251 -39.31 -0.76 -11.04
CA ASN A 251 -38.02 -1.12 -10.43
C ASN A 251 -37.28 -2.24 -11.18
N CYS A 252 -37.84 -2.76 -12.28
CA CYS A 252 -37.21 -3.76 -13.11
C CYS A 252 -36.44 -3.09 -14.27
N PRO A 253 -35.14 -3.40 -14.47
CA PRO A 253 -34.41 -2.93 -15.63
C PRO A 253 -35.06 -3.38 -16.95
N PRO A 254 -34.94 -2.60 -18.04
CA PRO A 254 -35.63 -2.88 -19.31
C PRO A 254 -35.24 -4.22 -19.93
N ASN A 255 -36.13 -4.82 -20.73
CA ASN A 255 -35.83 -6.08 -21.41
C ASN A 255 -34.66 -5.92 -22.39
N GLY A 256 -33.66 -6.80 -22.27
CA GLY A 256 -32.43 -6.76 -23.06
C GLY A 256 -31.34 -5.83 -22.51
N ALA A 257 -31.64 -5.05 -21.45
CA ALA A 257 -30.68 -4.12 -20.89
C ALA A 257 -29.44 -4.83 -20.33
N LYS A 258 -28.27 -4.27 -20.60
CA LYS A 258 -27.01 -4.72 -20.00
C LYS A 258 -26.87 -4.10 -18.62
N VAL A 259 -26.65 -4.95 -17.63
CA VAL A 259 -26.42 -4.55 -16.25
C VAL A 259 -24.98 -4.90 -15.90
N SER A 260 -24.14 -3.87 -15.82
CA SER A 260 -22.74 -3.97 -15.39
C SER A 260 -22.68 -3.66 -13.90
N VAL A 261 -22.08 -4.56 -13.14
CA VAL A 261 -21.89 -4.41 -11.69
C VAL A 261 -20.42 -4.56 -11.41
N GLN A 262 -19.83 -3.60 -10.72
CA GLN A 262 -18.44 -3.66 -10.29
C GLN A 262 -18.36 -3.45 -8.77
N ASN A 263 -17.72 -4.37 -8.06
CA ASN A 263 -17.38 -4.20 -6.65
C ASN A 263 -15.93 -3.74 -6.57
N MET A 264 -15.72 -2.51 -6.12
CA MET A 264 -14.37 -1.97 -5.94
C MET A 264 -13.67 -2.51 -4.70
N GLY A 265 -14.41 -3.16 -3.79
CA GLY A 265 -13.91 -3.57 -2.47
C GLY A 265 -13.26 -2.40 -1.71
N ALA A 266 -12.33 -2.71 -0.82
CA ALA A 266 -11.47 -1.69 -0.19
C ALA A 266 -10.19 -1.37 -1.00
N SER A 267 -10.13 -1.83 -2.25
CA SER A 267 -8.93 -1.66 -3.08
C SER A 267 -8.80 -0.25 -3.61
N LYS A 268 -7.60 0.32 -3.46
CA LYS A 268 -7.21 1.56 -4.14
C LYS A 268 -7.09 1.26 -5.64
N SER A 269 -8.18 1.50 -6.36
CA SER A 269 -8.28 1.66 -7.82
C SER A 269 -7.06 1.18 -8.61
N THR A 270 -7.06 -0.08 -9.03
CA THR A 270 -6.23 -0.50 -10.17
C THR A 270 -7.18 -0.97 -11.26
N LEU A 271 -7.28 -0.21 -12.34
CA LEU A 271 -7.89 -0.68 -13.57
C LEU A 271 -6.95 -1.76 -14.12
N GLN A 272 -7.27 -3.03 -13.89
CA GLN A 272 -6.42 -4.17 -14.24
C GLN A 272 -6.52 -4.54 -15.74
N GLY A 273 -7.48 -3.96 -16.46
CA GLY A 273 -7.73 -4.20 -17.89
C GLY A 273 -7.30 -3.04 -18.79
N ALA A 274 -7.25 -3.30 -20.11
CA ALA A 274 -7.04 -2.25 -21.11
C ALA A 274 -8.23 -1.27 -21.09
N VAL A 275 -7.94 0.03 -21.00
CA VAL A 275 -8.95 1.10 -21.07
C VAL A 275 -8.81 1.80 -22.42
N LEU A 276 -9.90 1.87 -23.17
CA LEU A 276 -9.98 2.54 -24.45
C LEU A 276 -10.67 3.90 -24.28
N PHE A 277 -9.99 4.99 -24.65
CA PHE A 277 -10.55 6.35 -24.63
C PHE A 277 -10.76 6.83 -26.07
N GLU A 278 -12.02 6.93 -26.50
CA GLU A 278 -12.39 7.36 -27.85
C GLU A 278 -13.13 8.72 -27.83
N ALA A 279 -12.77 9.58 -28.78
CA ALA A 279 -13.47 10.84 -29.04
C ALA A 279 -14.67 10.59 -29.96
N ASN A 280 -15.84 11.09 -29.61
CA ASN A 280 -17.06 10.90 -30.41
C ASN A 280 -17.11 11.85 -31.60
N VAL A 281 -16.52 13.05 -31.46
CA VAL A 281 -16.37 14.03 -32.52
C VAL A 281 -14.96 14.60 -32.56
N ALA A 282 -14.57 15.18 -33.70
CA ALA A 282 -13.20 15.69 -33.92
C ALA A 282 -12.75 16.81 -32.95
N THR A 283 -13.68 17.41 -32.21
CA THR A 283 -13.40 18.46 -31.21
C THR A 283 -13.19 17.93 -29.81
N ASP A 284 -13.47 16.65 -29.55
CA ASP A 284 -13.35 16.08 -28.21
C ASP A 284 -11.89 15.75 -27.88
N VAL A 285 -11.52 16.01 -26.63
CA VAL A 285 -10.24 15.58 -26.06
C VAL A 285 -10.50 14.30 -25.25
N PRO A 286 -10.06 13.13 -25.71
CA PRO A 286 -10.41 11.85 -25.08
C PRO A 286 -9.79 11.68 -23.69
N VAL A 287 -8.66 12.33 -23.40
CA VAL A 287 -8.03 12.35 -22.06
C VAL A 287 -7.50 13.75 -21.76
N THR A 288 -7.96 14.34 -20.64
CA THR A 288 -7.40 15.58 -20.10
C THR A 288 -6.76 15.30 -18.74
N LEU A 289 -5.47 15.61 -18.60
CA LEU A 289 -4.75 15.54 -17.33
C LEU A 289 -4.54 16.95 -16.80
N ARG A 290 -5.08 17.25 -15.62
CA ARG A 290 -5.00 18.58 -14.98
C ARG A 290 -4.48 18.44 -13.56
N GLY A 291 -3.38 19.14 -13.26
CA GLY A 291 -2.87 19.24 -11.90
C GLY A 291 -3.70 20.19 -11.03
N ALA A 292 -3.60 20.03 -9.71
CA ALA A 292 -4.15 21.00 -8.78
C ALA A 292 -3.40 22.34 -8.84
N GLY A 293 -3.97 23.40 -8.25
CA GLY A 293 -3.21 24.62 -7.99
C GLY A 293 -1.96 24.29 -7.18
N SER A 294 -0.79 24.71 -7.64
CA SER A 294 0.51 24.38 -7.03
C SER A 294 0.84 22.87 -6.99
N GLN A 295 0.44 22.12 -8.02
CA GLN A 295 0.85 20.73 -8.22
C GLN A 295 2.38 20.57 -8.06
N SER A 296 2.81 19.65 -7.19
CA SER A 296 4.23 19.36 -6.95
C SER A 296 4.68 18.01 -7.49
N ALA A 297 3.75 17.08 -7.72
CA ALA A 297 4.02 15.76 -8.29
C ALA A 297 3.70 15.73 -9.80
N ASP A 298 4.28 14.76 -10.51
CA ASP A 298 4.05 14.52 -11.94
C ASP A 298 2.54 14.38 -12.27
N LEU A 299 2.11 14.93 -13.41
CA LEU A 299 0.75 14.78 -13.95
C LEU A 299 0.48 13.37 -14.52
N LEU A 300 1.53 12.70 -15.00
CA LEU A 300 1.47 11.33 -15.51
C LEU A 300 2.81 10.63 -15.24
N SER A 301 2.77 9.35 -14.85
CA SER A 301 3.96 8.50 -14.75
C SER A 301 3.63 7.11 -15.28
N VAL A 302 4.39 6.67 -16.28
CA VAL A 302 4.34 5.34 -16.86
C VAL A 302 5.56 4.59 -16.38
N LYS A 303 5.36 3.41 -15.78
CA LYS A 303 6.42 2.61 -15.17
C LYS A 303 6.44 1.20 -15.73
N ASN A 304 7.60 0.55 -15.70
CA ASN A 304 7.71 -0.88 -15.96
C ASN A 304 7.32 -1.71 -14.71
N SER A 305 7.36 -3.03 -14.83
CA SER A 305 7.07 -3.97 -13.73
C SER A 305 8.04 -3.88 -12.55
N ALA A 306 9.20 -3.25 -12.72
CA ALA A 306 10.19 -2.98 -11.67
C ALA A 306 10.03 -1.58 -11.04
N ASN A 307 8.93 -0.87 -11.33
CA ASN A 307 8.65 0.52 -10.91
C ASN A 307 9.61 1.59 -11.47
N THR A 308 10.43 1.28 -12.46
CA THR A 308 11.24 2.27 -13.18
C THR A 308 10.32 3.14 -14.04
N VAL A 309 10.46 4.46 -13.96
CA VAL A 309 9.72 5.40 -14.82
C VAL A 309 10.28 5.31 -16.24
N LEU A 310 9.41 5.07 -17.22
CA LEU A 310 9.74 5.06 -18.65
C LEU A 310 9.30 6.36 -19.34
N PHE A 311 8.21 6.94 -18.85
CA PHE A 311 7.69 8.21 -19.35
C PHE A 311 6.99 8.95 -18.22
N LYS A 312 7.13 10.27 -18.18
CA LYS A 312 6.35 11.12 -17.28
C LYS A 312 5.97 12.44 -17.93
N VAL A 313 4.92 13.04 -17.42
CA VAL A 313 4.61 14.46 -17.61
C VAL A 313 4.77 15.11 -16.25
N THR A 314 5.72 16.02 -16.12
CA THR A 314 6.01 16.69 -14.84
C THR A 314 4.84 17.53 -14.35
N ALA A 315 4.90 17.99 -13.10
CA ALA A 315 3.91 18.91 -12.52
C ALA A 315 3.69 20.19 -13.37
N ALA A 316 4.72 20.62 -14.11
CA ALA A 316 4.69 21.77 -15.01
C ALA A 316 4.14 21.44 -16.42
N GLY A 317 3.75 20.19 -16.68
CA GLY A 317 3.28 19.75 -18.00
C GLY A 317 4.39 19.37 -19.00
N LEU A 318 5.65 19.28 -18.57
CA LEU A 318 6.76 18.93 -19.46
C LEU A 318 6.90 17.40 -19.60
N PRO A 319 6.89 16.84 -20.82
CA PRO A 319 7.12 15.42 -21.05
C PRO A 319 8.60 15.07 -20.96
N ILE A 320 8.92 13.95 -20.29
CA ILE A 320 10.26 13.39 -20.18
C ILE A 320 10.18 11.88 -20.46
N GLN A 321 11.05 11.39 -21.33
CA GLN A 321 11.21 9.97 -21.64
C GLN A 321 12.51 9.44 -21.05
N TYR A 322 12.43 8.27 -20.45
CA TYR A 322 13.54 7.54 -19.87
C TYR A 322 13.79 6.25 -20.65
N ASP A 323 15.04 5.81 -20.69
CA ASP A 323 15.37 4.49 -21.19
C ASP A 323 14.89 3.38 -20.22
N SER A 324 15.04 2.11 -20.61
CA SER A 324 14.63 0.97 -19.78
C SER A 324 15.42 0.84 -18.46
N SER A 325 16.51 1.59 -18.29
CA SER A 325 17.31 1.65 -17.07
C SER A 325 16.93 2.82 -16.15
N GLY A 326 16.03 3.71 -16.60
CA GLY A 326 15.61 4.90 -15.85
C GLY A 326 16.51 6.12 -16.06
N SER A 327 17.34 6.14 -17.10
CA SER A 327 18.16 7.29 -17.47
C SER A 327 17.41 8.19 -18.44
N GLU A 328 17.55 9.52 -18.32
CA GLU A 328 16.86 10.48 -19.19
C GLU A 328 17.39 10.38 -20.62
N GLU A 329 16.52 9.97 -21.55
CA GLU A 329 16.86 9.83 -22.97
C GLU A 329 16.43 11.07 -23.77
N TRP A 330 15.33 11.70 -23.36
CA TRP A 330 14.74 12.84 -24.05
C TRP A 330 13.96 13.75 -23.10
N SER A 331 14.29 15.04 -23.09
CA SER A 331 13.49 16.09 -22.44
C SER A 331 13.20 17.22 -23.43
N LEU A 332 11.93 17.65 -23.51
CA LEU A 332 11.52 18.88 -24.18
C LEU A 332 11.39 19.99 -23.14
N ASN A 333 12.25 21.00 -23.21
CA ASN A 333 12.02 22.24 -22.45
C ASN A 333 10.99 23.13 -23.19
N ALA A 334 10.31 24.03 -22.48
CA ALA A 334 9.33 24.99 -23.00
C ALA A 334 9.82 25.83 -24.20
N ASN A 335 11.13 25.87 -24.44
CA ASN A 335 11.76 26.54 -25.59
C ASN A 335 11.99 25.62 -26.82
N GLY A 336 11.42 24.40 -26.83
CA GLY A 336 11.58 23.46 -27.94
C GLY A 336 12.99 22.87 -28.08
N ILE A 337 13.78 22.92 -27.00
CA ILE A 337 15.14 22.36 -26.96
C ILE A 337 15.02 20.89 -26.58
N THR A 338 15.53 20.04 -27.46
CA THR A 338 15.78 18.64 -27.21
C THR A 338 17.21 18.46 -26.74
N GLU A 339 17.40 17.84 -25.57
CA GLU A 339 18.70 17.32 -25.13
C GLU A 339 18.72 15.79 -25.25
N ARG A 340 19.68 15.25 -26.00
CA ARG A 340 20.05 13.82 -26.00
C ARG A 340 21.52 13.73 -25.63
N ASN A 341 21.88 13.03 -24.55
CA ASN A 341 23.27 12.83 -24.13
C ASN A 341 24.10 14.13 -24.06
N GLY A 342 23.52 15.22 -23.55
CA GLY A 342 24.20 16.51 -23.40
C GLY A 342 24.32 17.35 -24.68
N ILE A 343 23.77 16.90 -25.81
CA ILE A 343 23.72 17.69 -27.05
C ILE A 343 22.45 18.54 -27.05
N ARG A 344 22.60 19.85 -26.86
CA ARG A 344 21.54 20.85 -27.01
C ARG A 344 21.32 21.18 -28.48
N THR A 345 20.14 20.84 -29.00
CA THR A 345 19.74 21.30 -30.34
C THR A 345 18.86 22.54 -30.19
N TYR A 346 19.35 23.71 -30.60
CA TYR A 346 18.59 24.95 -30.63
C TYR A 346 17.93 25.10 -32.00
N GLY A 347 16.62 24.89 -32.09
CA GLY A 347 15.86 25.12 -33.31
C GLY A 347 14.66 24.19 -33.40
N VAL A 348 13.54 24.73 -33.88
CA VAL A 348 12.28 24.02 -34.11
C VAL A 348 12.58 22.82 -35.01
N ALA A 349 12.66 21.62 -34.42
CA ALA A 349 12.66 20.38 -35.16
C ALA A 349 11.24 20.22 -35.74
N GLN A 350 11.02 20.82 -36.92
CA GLN A 350 9.87 20.45 -37.73
C GLN A 350 10.02 18.95 -38.00
N ALA A 351 9.00 18.17 -37.63
CA ALA A 351 8.92 16.72 -37.73
C ALA A 351 8.85 16.22 -39.19
N GLY A 352 9.81 16.64 -40.01
CA GLY A 352 10.06 16.20 -41.37
C GLY A 352 11.53 15.85 -41.50
N GLY A 353 11.89 14.63 -41.09
CA GLY A 353 13.09 13.91 -41.48
C GLY A 353 14.37 14.72 -41.70
N PHE A 354 15.01 15.19 -40.62
CA PHE A 354 16.46 15.38 -40.64
C PHE A 354 17.11 14.19 -39.94
N SER A 355 17.41 13.16 -40.73
CA SER A 355 18.35 12.13 -40.32
C SER A 355 19.75 12.75 -40.32
N ALA A 356 20.29 13.00 -39.13
CA ALA A 356 21.72 13.23 -38.97
C ALA A 356 22.43 11.90 -39.25
N GLY A 357 22.62 11.59 -40.53
CA GLY A 357 23.57 10.58 -40.96
C GLY A 357 24.97 11.00 -40.50
N ASN A 358 25.70 10.04 -39.96
CA ASN A 358 27.05 10.17 -39.41
C ASN A 358 27.99 10.91 -40.40
N GLY A 359 28.14 12.22 -40.22
CA GLY A 359 28.90 13.11 -41.09
C GLY A 359 28.73 14.53 -40.61
N GLY A 360 29.69 14.99 -39.79
CA GLY A 360 29.61 16.24 -39.03
C GLY A 360 29.19 17.45 -39.85
N VAL A 361 28.02 17.99 -39.53
CA VAL A 361 27.64 19.34 -39.95
C VAL A 361 28.33 20.30 -38.98
N ALA A 362 29.55 20.71 -39.33
CA ALA A 362 30.21 21.82 -38.65
C ALA A 362 29.44 23.10 -38.96
N ALA A 363 28.88 23.73 -37.94
CA ALA A 363 28.36 25.08 -38.03
C ALA A 363 29.54 26.03 -38.32
N ALA A 364 29.77 26.34 -39.60
CA ALA A 364 30.79 27.30 -40.01
C ALA A 364 30.27 28.73 -39.76
N ASN A 365 30.60 29.26 -38.59
CA ASN A 365 30.43 30.66 -38.25
C ASN A 365 31.54 31.45 -38.96
N MET A 366 31.31 31.89 -40.20
CA MET A 366 32.27 32.75 -40.91
C MET A 366 32.00 34.22 -40.57
N GLY A 367 32.94 34.79 -39.84
CA GLY A 367 32.96 36.19 -39.45
C GLY A 367 32.85 37.15 -40.64
N GLU A 368 31.99 38.14 -40.44
CA GLU A 368 31.85 39.41 -41.13
C GLU A 368 31.87 39.43 -42.68
N LYS A 369 30.64 39.66 -43.19
CA LYS A 369 30.30 40.47 -44.38
C LYS A 369 29.94 39.81 -45.71
N ILE A 370 29.53 38.54 -45.73
CA ILE A 370 28.46 38.07 -46.65
C ILE A 370 27.57 37.09 -45.88
N GLY A 371 26.45 37.57 -45.35
CA GLY A 371 25.43 36.70 -44.75
C GLY A 371 24.68 35.97 -45.86
N GLY A 372 24.89 34.66 -45.97
CA GLY A 372 24.18 33.81 -46.92
C GLY A 372 24.42 32.33 -46.64
N THR A 373 23.42 31.50 -46.93
CA THR A 373 23.57 30.03 -46.91
C THR A 373 24.48 29.64 -48.08
N HIS A 374 25.44 28.75 -47.85
CA HIS A 374 26.32 28.23 -48.88
C HIS A 374 26.21 26.70 -48.92
N SER A 375 26.32 26.10 -50.10
CA SER A 375 26.37 24.65 -50.25
C SER A 375 27.62 24.22 -51.02
N TYR A 376 28.12 23.05 -50.67
CA TYR A 376 29.27 22.43 -51.30
C TYR A 376 28.82 21.14 -51.96
N THR A 377 29.08 21.00 -53.26
CA THR A 377 28.74 19.81 -54.04
C THR A 377 29.99 19.25 -54.66
N LYS A 378 30.31 17.99 -54.34
CA LYS A 378 31.39 17.26 -55.00
C LYS A 378 30.99 16.94 -56.44
N ILE A 379 31.73 17.45 -57.42
CA ILE A 379 31.48 17.17 -58.86
C ILE A 379 32.29 15.95 -59.30
N SER A 380 33.52 15.86 -58.81
CA SER A 380 34.41 14.71 -59.01
C SER A 380 35.27 14.51 -57.79
N GLU A 381 36.13 13.50 -57.80
CA GLU A 381 37.12 13.31 -56.72
C GLU A 381 38.02 14.53 -56.52
N THR A 382 38.30 15.26 -57.59
CA THR A 382 39.27 16.37 -57.64
C THR A 382 38.63 17.75 -57.77
N VAL A 383 37.30 17.83 -57.90
CA VAL A 383 36.56 19.08 -58.11
C VAL A 383 35.37 19.20 -57.16
N THR A 384 35.34 20.28 -56.39
CA THR A 384 34.21 20.66 -55.54
C THR A 384 33.62 21.99 -56.02
N ARG A 385 32.31 22.02 -56.28
CA ARG A 385 31.58 23.25 -56.58
C ARG A 385 31.07 23.88 -55.30
N VAL A 386 31.33 25.17 -55.16
CA VAL A 386 30.74 26.00 -54.12
C VAL A 386 29.59 26.77 -54.75
N THR A 387 28.41 26.68 -54.16
CA THR A 387 27.23 27.48 -54.55
C THR A 387 26.92 28.47 -53.43
N LEU A 388 26.79 29.73 -53.81
CA LEU A 388 26.49 30.82 -52.91
C LEU A 388 24.99 31.10 -52.92
N GLY A 389 24.41 31.33 -51.75
CA GLY A 389 23.01 31.74 -51.61
C GLY A 389 22.75 33.20 -52.05
N THR A 390 23.80 33.96 -52.37
CA THR A 390 23.72 35.34 -52.85
C THR A 390 24.65 35.58 -54.04
N THR A 391 24.22 36.45 -54.95
CA THR A 391 24.97 36.84 -56.15
C THR A 391 26.14 37.75 -55.77
N MET A 392 27.36 37.40 -56.17
CA MET A 392 28.54 38.28 -56.11
C MET A 392 28.43 39.38 -57.16
N PRO A 393 28.86 40.63 -56.86
CA PRO A 393 28.96 41.69 -57.86
C PRO A 393 29.90 41.30 -59.01
N ASP A 394 29.60 41.75 -60.23
CA ASP A 394 30.32 41.39 -61.47
C ASP A 394 31.75 41.97 -61.58
N THR A 395 32.25 42.70 -60.59
CA THR A 395 33.62 43.24 -60.59
C THR A 395 34.65 42.18 -60.18
N ASP A 396 35.85 42.23 -60.75
CA ASP A 396 36.88 41.18 -60.66
C ASP A 396 37.34 40.84 -59.22
N TYR A 397 36.62 39.96 -58.52
CA TYR A 397 37.10 39.34 -57.28
C TYR A 397 38.19 38.31 -57.58
N LEU A 398 39.35 38.43 -56.94
CA LEU A 398 40.36 37.38 -56.90
C LEU A 398 40.18 36.59 -55.60
N VAL A 399 39.71 35.34 -55.70
CA VAL A 399 39.82 34.41 -54.58
C VAL A 399 41.30 34.12 -54.42
N THR A 400 41.87 34.50 -53.29
CA THR A 400 43.32 34.60 -53.16
C THR A 400 43.93 33.46 -52.36
N ALA A 401 43.12 32.75 -51.57
CA ALA A 401 43.50 31.51 -50.91
C ALA A 401 42.27 30.72 -50.44
N VAL A 402 42.37 29.39 -50.48
CA VAL A 402 41.54 28.49 -49.69
C VAL A 402 42.48 27.94 -48.62
N ASP A 403 42.29 28.34 -47.37
CA ASP A 403 43.02 27.73 -46.26
C ASP A 403 42.26 26.46 -45.87
N VAL A 404 42.85 25.33 -46.25
CA VAL A 404 42.39 24.01 -45.85
C VAL A 404 43.23 23.66 -44.64
N ASN A 405 42.65 23.76 -43.43
CA ASN A 405 43.36 23.31 -42.24
C ASN A 405 43.46 21.78 -42.29
N HIS A 406 44.57 21.28 -42.84
CA HIS A 406 45.02 19.91 -42.68
C HIS A 406 45.77 19.84 -41.35
N GLU A 407 45.35 18.97 -40.42
CA GLU A 407 45.93 18.88 -39.06
C GLU A 407 47.37 18.31 -39.03
N SER A 408 48.03 18.08 -40.16
CA SER A 408 49.42 17.65 -40.19
C SER A 408 50.37 18.83 -40.42
N THR A 409 51.46 18.88 -39.64
CA THR A 409 52.51 19.90 -39.61
C THR A 409 53.40 19.99 -40.88
N GLU A 410 52.85 19.73 -42.06
CA GLU A 410 53.59 19.70 -43.33
C GLU A 410 53.08 20.82 -44.26
N SER A 411 53.93 21.83 -44.43
CA SER A 411 53.90 22.93 -45.43
C SER A 411 52.52 23.37 -45.97
N GLN A 412 51.97 24.44 -45.39
CA GLN A 412 50.90 25.22 -46.02
C GLN A 412 51.36 25.71 -47.40
N HIS A 413 50.86 25.10 -48.47
CA HIS A 413 50.99 25.62 -49.83
C HIS A 413 49.73 26.42 -50.20
N PRO A 414 49.72 27.76 -50.05
CA PRO A 414 48.61 28.60 -50.50
C PRO A 414 48.40 28.62 -52.03
N ALA A 415 49.04 27.73 -52.80
CA ALA A 415 49.17 27.79 -54.25
C ALA A 415 48.61 26.57 -55.03
N ASP A 416 48.03 25.57 -54.36
CA ASP A 416 47.71 24.28 -55.00
C ASP A 416 46.25 24.13 -55.45
N HIS A 417 45.51 25.23 -55.48
CA HIS A 417 44.09 25.23 -55.86
C HIS A 417 43.88 26.12 -57.08
N GLU A 418 43.33 25.53 -58.15
CA GLU A 418 42.90 26.25 -59.33
C GLU A 418 41.39 26.50 -59.23
N ILE A 419 40.99 27.75 -59.45
CA ILE A 419 39.57 28.12 -59.48
C ILE A 419 39.14 28.21 -60.93
N THR A 420 38.12 27.44 -61.25
CA THR A 420 37.57 27.36 -62.61
C THR A 420 36.06 27.57 -62.58
N ASN A 421 35.45 27.80 -63.74
CA ASN A 421 33.99 27.93 -63.89
C ASN A 421 33.33 28.95 -62.94
N LYS A 422 33.95 30.12 -62.78
CA LYS A 422 33.42 31.20 -61.94
C LYS A 422 32.19 31.83 -62.60
N THR A 423 31.08 31.84 -61.87
CA THR A 423 29.88 32.62 -62.15
C THR A 423 29.62 33.59 -60.99
N THR A 424 28.56 34.37 -61.09
CA THR A 424 28.16 35.27 -60.01
C THR A 424 27.64 34.54 -58.77
N THR A 425 27.31 33.24 -58.85
CA THR A 425 26.79 32.45 -57.71
C THR A 425 27.52 31.14 -57.47
N THR A 426 28.43 30.75 -58.36
CA THR A 426 29.16 29.47 -58.27
C THR A 426 30.61 29.59 -58.71
N PHE A 427 31.46 28.71 -58.21
CA PHE A 427 32.81 28.49 -58.74
C PHE A 427 33.27 27.08 -58.36
N ASP A 428 34.18 26.53 -59.15
CA ASP A 428 34.74 25.20 -58.95
C ASP A 428 36.15 25.30 -58.37
N LEU A 429 36.38 24.61 -57.26
CA LEU A 429 37.70 24.42 -56.66
C LEU A 429 38.28 23.11 -57.17
N LYS A 430 39.41 23.19 -57.89
CA LYS A 430 40.16 22.03 -58.38
C LYS A 430 41.51 21.92 -57.67
N HIS A 431 41.82 20.74 -57.14
CA HIS A 431 43.14 20.48 -56.57
C HIS A 431 44.15 20.25 -57.71
N ARG A 432 45.30 20.94 -57.67
CA ARG A 432 46.23 21.03 -58.80
C ARG A 432 47.07 19.76 -58.99
N ASP A 433 47.25 18.96 -57.94
CA ASP A 433 47.99 17.69 -57.99
C ASP A 433 47.14 16.48 -58.47
N GLY A 434 45.84 16.67 -58.70
CA GLY A 434 44.93 15.61 -59.16
C GLY A 434 44.57 14.56 -58.09
N THR A 435 44.97 14.74 -56.83
CA THR A 435 44.53 13.91 -55.72
C THR A 435 43.17 14.39 -55.21
N GLY A 436 42.31 13.44 -54.82
CA GLY A 436 40.97 13.77 -54.36
C GLY A 436 40.96 14.35 -52.95
N TRP A 437 39.96 15.17 -52.64
CA TRP A 437 39.81 15.78 -51.31
C TRP A 437 39.56 14.69 -50.25
N SER A 438 40.57 14.26 -49.51
CA SER A 438 40.43 13.35 -48.36
C SER A 438 40.45 14.14 -47.05
N GLY A 439 39.26 14.42 -46.49
CA GLY A 439 39.12 14.81 -45.09
C GLY A 439 39.26 16.29 -44.77
N VAL A 440 38.38 17.15 -45.28
CA VAL A 440 38.40 18.59 -44.95
C VAL A 440 37.15 19.04 -44.22
N SER A 441 37.26 19.12 -42.90
CA SER A 441 36.18 19.54 -42.00
C SER A 441 36.05 21.07 -41.91
N ASN A 442 37.06 21.84 -42.33
CA ASN A 442 37.10 23.30 -42.19
C ASN A 442 37.86 23.93 -43.36
N ASN A 443 37.13 24.37 -44.40
CA ASN A 443 37.70 25.18 -45.47
C ASN A 443 37.39 26.65 -45.20
N ARG A 444 38.41 27.49 -45.10
CA ARG A 444 38.24 28.94 -45.05
C ARG A 444 38.57 29.53 -46.41
N VAL A 445 37.55 29.99 -47.12
CA VAL A 445 37.76 30.72 -48.37
C VAL A 445 37.96 32.20 -48.05
N ILE A 446 39.10 32.77 -48.46
CA ILE A 446 39.42 34.19 -48.27
C ILE A 446 39.30 34.90 -49.62
N TRP A 447 38.55 36.00 -49.61
CA TRP A 447 38.27 36.82 -50.78
C TRP A 447 38.94 38.18 -50.63
N LYS A 448 39.53 38.70 -51.71
CA LYS A 448 40.04 40.07 -51.75
C LYS A 448 39.34 40.84 -52.86
N LEU A 449 38.78 42.00 -52.51
CA LEU A 449 38.30 42.97 -53.50
C LEU A 449 39.53 43.54 -54.23
N MET A 450 39.57 43.44 -55.55
CA MET A 450 40.50 44.25 -56.34
C MET A 450 39.81 45.59 -56.59
N TYR A 451 40.41 46.68 -56.12
CA TYR A 451 39.98 48.05 -56.43
C TYR A 451 40.66 48.52 -57.72
#